data_AF-A0A522CBC5-F1
#
_entry.id   AF-A0A522CBC5-F1
#
_cell.length_a   1.000
_cell.length_b   1.000
_cell.length_c   1.000
_cell.angle_alpha   90.00
_cell.angle_beta   90.00
_cell.angle_gamma   90.00
#
_symmetry.space_group_name_H-M   'P 1'
#
loop_
_entity.id
_entity.type
_entity.pdbx_description
1 polymer ?
#
loop_
_entity_poly.entity_id
_entity_poly.type
_entity_poly.pdbx_seq_one_letter_code
_entity_poly.pdbx_strand_id
1 'polypeptide(L)' 'MKNELKTFIFYEIGDSCRADFLMKDKKFQSTEDAVVIGIENGADAKDALRNLKRECPWIKKYKLDNLVAREVGKVVYL' A
#
# COMPACT_ATOMS: atom_id res chain seq x y z
N MET A 1 -5.57 22.77 18.56
CA MET A 1 -5.69 21.30 18.77
C MET A 1 -4.68 20.63 17.87
N LYS A 2 -3.77 19.79 18.38
CA LYS A 2 -2.94 18.95 17.51
C LYS A 2 -3.88 17.87 16.96
N ASN A 3 -4.04 17.79 15.64
CA ASN A 3 -4.74 16.68 15.03
C ASN A 3 -3.97 15.39 15.39
N GLU A 4 -4.67 14.43 15.99
CA GLU A 4 -4.09 13.12 16.28
C GLU A 4 -3.70 12.45 14.96
N LEU A 5 -2.46 11.97 14.88
CA LEU A 5 -1.99 11.25 13.71
C LEU A 5 -2.51 9.80 13.77
N LYS A 6 -3.06 9.36 12.65
CA LYS A 6 -3.58 8.00 12.45
C LYS A 6 -2.65 7.25 11.51
N THR A 7 -2.58 5.94 11.67
CA THR A 7 -1.82 5.07 10.77
C THR A 7 -2.73 4.53 9.68
N PHE A 8 -2.25 4.55 8.44
CA PHE A 8 -2.96 4.02 7.28
C PHE A 8 -2.11 2.96 6.59
N ILE A 9 -2.74 1.86 6.20
CA ILE A 9 -2.15 0.88 5.27
C ILE A 9 -2.78 1.13 3.90
N PHE A 10 -1.93 1.15 2.88
CA PHE A 10 -2.31 1.31 1.48
C PHE A 10 -2.14 0.00 0.73
N TYR A 11 -3.17 -0.38 -0.02
CA TYR A 11 -3.19 -1.59 -0.84
C TYR A 11 -3.53 -1.24 -2.29
N GLU A 12 -2.86 -1.86 -3.24
CA GLU A 12 -3.36 -2.01 -4.60
C GLU A 12 -4.29 -3.22 -4.56
N ILE A 13 -5.43 -3.16 -5.24
CA ILE A 13 -6.32 -4.32 -5.38
C ILE A 13 -6.69 -4.59 -6.85
N GLY A 14 -7.08 -5.83 -7.12
CA GLY A 14 -7.60 -6.26 -8.42
C GLY A 14 -6.55 -6.89 -9.34
N ASP A 15 -6.93 -7.08 -10.60
CA ASP A 15 -6.18 -7.90 -11.56
C ASP A 15 -4.76 -7.37 -11.84
N SER A 16 -4.50 -6.07 -11.61
CA SER A 16 -3.17 -5.46 -11.71
C SER A 16 -2.17 -6.02 -10.69
N CYS A 17 -2.64 -6.57 -9.57
CA CYS A 17 -1.82 -7.26 -8.58
C CYS A 17 -1.35 -8.64 -9.03
N ARG A 18 -2.04 -9.24 -10.00
CA ARG A 18 -1.74 -10.60 -10.48
C ARG A 18 -0.52 -10.54 -11.39
N ALA A 19 0.66 -10.65 -10.78
CA ALA A 19 1.91 -10.74 -11.50
C ALA A 19 2.21 -12.20 -11.89
N ASP A 20 2.56 -12.40 -13.16
CA ASP A 20 3.17 -13.64 -13.62
C ASP A 20 4.66 -13.63 -13.23
N PHE A 21 5.01 -14.49 -12.28
CA PHE A 21 6.39 -14.74 -11.90
C PHE A 21 6.95 -15.90 -12.72
N LEU A 22 8.03 -15.63 -13.44
CA LEU A 22 8.89 -16.68 -14.00
C LEU A 22 9.73 -17.26 -12.85
N MET A 23 9.26 -18.37 -12.29
CA MET A 23 10.10 -19.19 -11.43
C MET A 23 10.97 -20.09 -12.31
N LYS A 24 12.15 -20.44 -11.80
CA LYS A 24 13.24 -21.13 -12.52
C LYS A 24 12.78 -22.32 -13.39
N ASP A 25 11.70 -23.02 -13.01
CA ASP A 25 11.18 -24.18 -13.73
C ASP A 25 9.65 -24.18 -13.92
N LYS A 26 8.94 -23.08 -13.58
CA LYS A 26 7.47 -22.99 -13.66
C LYS A 26 6.99 -21.56 -13.89
N LYS A 27 5.87 -21.43 -14.61
CA LYS A 27 5.07 -20.19 -14.58
C LYS A 27 4.25 -20.22 -13.29
N PHE A 28 4.46 -19.24 -12.41
CA PHE A 28 3.62 -19.02 -11.24
C PHE A 28 2.88 -17.70 -11.44
N GLN A 29 1.55 -17.74 -11.49
CA GLN A 29 0.74 -16.54 -11.49
C GLN A 29 0.32 -16.28 -10.05
N SER A 30 0.64 -15.11 -9.51
CA SER A 30 0.06 -14.71 -8.23
C SER A 30 -1.45 -14.59 -8.40
N THR A 31 -2.18 -15.24 -7.49
CA THR A 31 -3.65 -15.11 -7.37
C THR A 31 -4.02 -14.02 -6.36
N GLU A 32 -3.06 -13.20 -5.92
CA GLU A 32 -3.30 -12.18 -4.91
C GLU A 32 -4.12 -11.06 -5.52
N ASP A 33 -5.32 -10.85 -4.98
CA ASP A 33 -6.20 -9.75 -5.38
C ASP A 33 -5.88 -8.44 -4.65
N ALA A 34 -4.83 -8.43 -3.83
CA ALA A 34 -4.37 -7.26 -3.09
C ALA A 34 -2.87 -7.32 -2.76
N VAL A 35 -2.16 -6.20 -2.91
CA VAL A 35 -0.76 -6.03 -2.50
C VAL A 35 -0.62 -4.79 -1.62
N VAL A 36 0.05 -4.93 -0.48
CA VAL A 36 0.38 -3.78 0.38
C VAL A 36 1.45 -2.93 -0.30
N ILE A 37 1.16 -1.66 -0.54
CA ILE A 37 2.07 -0.71 -1.18
C ILE A 37 2.87 0.08 -0.13
N GLY A 38 2.29 0.28 1.06
CA GLY A 38 2.97 0.98 2.14
C GLY A 38 2.10 1.24 3.36
N ILE A 39 2.75 1.68 4.44
CA ILE A 39 2.12 2.05 5.71
C ILE A 39 2.66 3.43 6.08
N GLU A 40 1.78 4.37 6.40
CA GLU A 40 2.20 5.73 6.76
C GLU A 40 1.21 6.42 7.70
N ASN A 41 1.71 7.38 8.48
CA ASN A 41 0.92 8.20 9.36
C ASN A 41 0.44 9.49 8.68
N GLY A 42 -0.77 9.94 9.05
CA GLY A 42 -1.32 11.20 8.60
C GLY A 42 -2.55 11.62 9.40
N ALA A 43 -2.97 12.88 9.24
CA ALA A 43 -4.22 13.35 9.82
C ALA A 43 -5.44 12.64 9.18
N ASP A 44 -5.32 12.29 7.90
CA ASP A 44 -6.27 11.51 7.13
C ASP A 44 -5.53 10.65 6.08
N ALA A 45 -6.28 9.82 5.33
CA ALA A 45 -5.69 8.93 4.32
C ALA A 45 -4.98 9.70 3.18
N LYS A 46 -5.42 10.91 2.84
CA LYS A 46 -4.83 11.72 1.76
C LYS A 46 -3.50 12.33 2.22
N ASP A 47 -3.44 12.79 3.46
CA ASP A 47 -2.24 13.28 4.13
C ASP A 47 -1.20 12.15 4.26
N ALA A 48 -1.61 10.99 4.75
CA ALA A 48 -0.77 9.80 4.85
C ALA A 48 -0.25 9.34 3.48
N LEU A 49 -1.09 9.35 2.43
CA LEU A 49 -0.63 9.01 1.08
C LEU A 49 0.40 10.00 0.53
N ARG A 50 0.24 11.30 0.84
CA ARG A 50 1.22 12.32 0.45
C ARG A 50 2.56 12.10 1.15
N ASN A 51 2.51 11.77 2.44
CA ASN A 51 3.70 11.41 3.22
C ASN A 51 4.36 10.15 2.63
N LEU A 52 3.58 9.10 2.34
CA LEU A 52 4.08 7.86 1.76
C LEU A 52 4.78 8.10 0.43
N LYS A 53 4.21 8.93 -0.46
CA LYS A 53 4.83 9.31 -1.74
C LYS A 53 6.09 10.18 -1.58
N ARG A 54 6.25 10.86 -0.44
CA ARG A 54 7.46 11.63 -0.12
C ARG A 54 8.57 10.68 0.31
N GLU A 55 8.28 9.77 1.24
CA GLU A 55 9.24 8.81 1.78
C GLU A 55 9.59 7.69 0.78
N CYS A 56 8.65 7.31 -0.09
CA CYS A 56 8.80 6.30 -1.12
C CYS A 56 8.60 6.88 -2.54
N PRO A 57 9.63 7.52 -3.14
CA PRO A 57 9.51 8.14 -4.46
C PRO A 57 9.16 7.16 -5.59
N TRP A 58 9.45 5.86 -5.44
CA TRP A 58 9.13 4.85 -6.45
C TRP A 58 7.62 4.71 -6.67
N ILE A 59 6.79 4.94 -5.63
CA ILE A 59 5.32 4.90 -5.73
C ILE A 59 4.82 5.98 -6.70
N LYS A 60 5.51 7.13 -6.81
CA LYS A 60 5.15 8.18 -7.76
C LYS A 60 5.28 7.74 -9.22
N LYS A 61 6.12 6.73 -9.49
CA LYS A 61 6.38 6.18 -10.84
C LYS A 61 5.53 4.95 -11.14
N TYR A 62 4.87 4.37 -10.13
CA TYR A 62 4.03 3.20 -10.30
C TYR A 62 2.60 3.62 -10.65
N LYS A 63 2.00 2.97 -11.65
CA LYS A 63 0.59 3.18 -12.00
C LYS A 63 -0.25 2.28 -11.11
N LEU A 64 -0.87 2.90 -10.11
CA LEU A 64 -1.83 2.26 -9.22
C LEU A 64 -3.21 2.37 -9.87
N ASP A 65 -3.81 1.24 -10.19
CA ASP A 65 -5.11 1.13 -10.85
C ASP A 65 -6.24 1.18 -9.82
N ASN A 66 -6.14 0.45 -8.70
CA ASN A 66 -7.13 0.50 -7.61
C ASN A 66 -6.46 0.63 -6.23
N LEU A 67 -6.15 1.86 -5.85
CA LEU A 67 -5.59 2.18 -4.55
C LEU A 67 -6.68 2.26 -3.47
N VAL A 68 -6.53 1.46 -2.42
CA VAL A 68 -7.37 1.46 -1.23
C VAL A 68 -6.54 1.84 -0.01
N ALA A 69 -7.13 2.58 0.92
CA ALA A 69 -6.53 2.93 2.20
C ALA A 69 -7.40 2.43 3.35
N ARG A 70 -6.79 1.86 4.38
CA ARG A 70 -7.47 1.48 5.62
C ARG A 70 -6.78 2.12 6.81
N GLU A 71 -7.56 2.82 7.62
CA GLU A 71 -7.13 3.26 8.94
C GLU A 71 -6.92 2.03 9.83
N VAL A 72 -5.74 1.93 10.42
CA VAL A 72 -5.41 0.91 11.41
C VAL A 72 -5.26 1.58 12.77
N GLY A 73 -5.80 0.92 13.79
CA GLY A 73 -5.62 1.34 15.18
C GLY A 73 -4.16 1.22 15.63
N LYS A 74 -3.91 1.47 16.92
CA LYS A 74 -2.57 1.33 17.51
C LYS A 74 -1.95 -0.03 17.15
N VAL A 75 -0.83 0.02 16.44
CA VAL A 75 0.02 -1.15 16.19
C VAL A 75 0.61 -1.59 17.53
N VAL A 76 0.26 -2.79 18.00
CA VAL A 76 0.85 -3.42 19.17
C VAL A 76 2.01 -4.28 18.67
N TYR A 77 3.24 -3.88 18.99
CA TYR A 77 4.38 -4.80 18.91
C TYR A 77 4.31 -5.73 20.13
N LEU A 78 4.30 -7.04 19.89
CA LEU A 78 4.47 -8.07 20.94
C LEU A 78 5.96 -8.33 21.17
#